data_AF-A0A7J9XWG5-F1
#
_entry.id   AF-A0A7J9XWG5-F1
#
_cell.length_a   1.000
_cell.length_b   1.000
_cell.length_c   1.000
_cell.angle_alpha   90.00
_cell.angle_beta   90.00
_cell.angle_gamma   90.00
#
_symmetry.space_group_name_H-M   'P 1'
#
loop_
_entity.id
_entity.type
_entity.pdbx_description
1 polymer ?
#
loop_
_entity_poly.entity_id
_entity_poly.type
_entity_poly.pdbx_seq_one_letter_code
_entity_poly.pdbx_strand_id
1 'polypeptide(L)'
;MLRAINFGRNKQEAMEKADRGIPGHGWRNFWGHHGFFEAFRYAGEEGDVPWTLERMEQVRYLFAGTVSEVKDRLHELCETGSPEYLVVWSDQGIRPHNEVKRDLQLLGDKIMPEFPG
;
A
#
# COMPACT_ATOMS: atom_id res chain seq x y z
N MET A 1 -9.99 -7.17 -1.85
CA MET A 1 -9.55 -5.76 -1.94
C MET A 1 -8.03 -5.70 -2.06
N LEU A 2 -7.49 -4.90 -2.99
CA LEU A 2 -6.03 -4.79 -3.27
C LEU A 2 -5.40 -3.62 -2.52
N ARG A 3 -4.32 -3.86 -1.77
CA ARG A 3 -3.55 -2.84 -1.04
C ARG A 3 -2.06 -3.03 -1.23
N ALA A 4 -1.33 -1.92 -1.42
CA ALA A 4 0.11 -1.92 -1.27
C ALA A 4 0.47 -1.63 0.20
N ILE A 5 1.35 -2.44 0.79
CA ILE A 5 1.73 -2.32 2.20
C ILE A 5 3.25 -2.22 2.30
N ASN A 6 3.74 -1.18 2.98
CA ASN A 6 5.17 -0.93 3.18
C ASN A 6 5.44 -0.63 4.67
N PHE A 7 6.31 -1.42 5.30
CA PHE A 7 6.64 -1.26 6.72
C PHE A 7 7.93 -0.46 6.92
N GLY A 8 7.91 0.45 7.91
CA GLY A 8 9.08 1.18 8.38
C GLY A 8 9.16 1.19 9.91
N ARG A 9 10.31 1.58 10.47
CA ARG A 9 10.42 1.88 11.91
C ARG A 9 9.62 3.12 12.29
N ASN A 10 9.37 3.98 11.31
CA ASN A 10 8.51 5.15 11.39
C ASN A 10 7.88 5.40 10.01
N LYS A 11 7.00 6.39 9.96
CA LYS A 11 6.29 6.83 8.76
C LYS A 11 7.23 7.17 7.60
N GLN A 12 8.27 7.94 7.87
CA GLN A 12 9.19 8.43 6.83
C GLN A 12 9.91 7.27 6.13
N GLU A 13 10.48 6.33 6.91
CA GLU A 13 11.14 5.16 6.34
C GLU A 13 10.17 4.30 5.50
N ALA A 14 8.93 4.16 5.96
CA ALA A 14 7.92 3.42 5.21
C ALA A 14 7.60 4.08 3.87
N MET A 15 7.51 5.42 3.84
CA MET A 15 7.28 6.19 2.61
C MET A 15 8.48 6.10 1.66
N GLU A 16 9.71 6.16 2.16
CA GLU A 16 10.92 5.97 1.35
C GLU A 16 10.99 4.57 0.76
N LYS A 17 10.51 3.54 1.48
CA LYS A 17 10.38 2.19 0.93
C LYS A 17 9.28 2.11 -0.12
N ALA A 18 8.14 2.75 0.11
CA ALA A 18 7.05 2.80 -0.87
C ALA A 18 7.47 3.52 -2.16
N ASP A 19 8.23 4.62 -2.06
CA ASP A 19 8.76 5.35 -3.22
C ASP A 19 9.72 4.51 -4.06
N ARG A 20 10.54 3.69 -3.39
CA ARG A 20 11.45 2.74 -4.06
C ARG A 20 10.75 1.45 -4.52
N GLY A 21 9.49 1.23 -4.11
CA GLY A 21 8.72 0.02 -4.39
C GLY A 21 7.72 0.18 -5.53
N ILE A 22 6.72 -0.70 -5.56
CA ILE A 22 5.60 -0.65 -6.50
C ILE A 22 4.89 0.71 -6.44
N PRO A 23 4.50 1.25 -5.25
CA PRO A 23 3.75 2.51 -5.16
C PRO A 23 4.44 3.68 -5.85
N GLY A 24 5.77 3.76 -5.69
CA GLY A 24 6.64 4.77 -6.28
C GLY A 24 7.13 4.40 -7.67
N HIS A 25 8.20 3.60 -7.72
CA HIS A 25 8.88 3.19 -8.94
C HIS A 25 7.94 2.50 -9.95
N GLY A 26 7.12 1.56 -9.49
CA GLY A 26 6.24 0.81 -10.37
C GLY A 26 5.20 1.67 -11.08
N TRP A 27 4.49 2.50 -10.32
CA TRP A 27 3.47 3.39 -10.88
C TRP A 27 4.07 4.52 -11.71
N ARG A 28 5.23 5.06 -11.31
CA ARG A 28 5.96 6.08 -12.08
C ARG A 28 6.40 5.60 -13.45
N ASN A 29 6.86 4.35 -13.56
CA ASN A 29 7.56 3.86 -14.75
C ASN A 29 6.76 2.85 -15.58
N PHE A 30 5.59 2.39 -15.10
CA PHE A 30 4.79 1.39 -15.82
C PHE A 30 3.30 1.71 -15.82
N TRP A 31 2.59 1.49 -14.71
CA TRP A 31 1.12 1.60 -14.68
C TRP A 31 0.62 3.02 -15.00
N GLY A 32 1.36 4.04 -14.56
CA GLY A 32 1.02 5.42 -14.82
C GLY A 32 0.96 5.80 -16.29
N HIS A 33 1.89 5.27 -17.10
CA HIS A 33 1.91 5.51 -18.54
C HIS A 33 0.71 4.94 -19.28
N HIS A 34 -0.01 4.02 -18.65
CA HIS A 34 -1.17 3.35 -19.24
C HIS A 34 -2.51 3.85 -18.67
N GLY A 35 -2.52 4.99 -17.98
CA GLY A 35 -3.75 5.64 -17.51
C GLY A 35 -4.38 5.01 -16.26
N PHE A 36 -3.69 4.10 -15.57
CA PHE A 36 -4.23 3.46 -14.35
C PHE A 36 -4.36 4.41 -13.15
N PHE A 37 -3.91 5.67 -13.26
CA PHE A 37 -4.05 6.67 -12.19
C PHE A 37 -5.51 7.01 -11.86
N GLU A 38 -6.45 6.71 -12.76
CA GLU A 38 -7.89 6.80 -12.50
C GLU A 38 -8.33 6.05 -11.24
N ALA A 39 -7.61 4.99 -10.85
CA ALA A 39 -7.85 4.27 -9.60
C ALA A 39 -7.67 5.14 -8.34
N PHE A 40 -7.06 6.32 -8.45
CA PHE A 40 -6.79 7.25 -7.35
C PHE A 40 -7.60 8.55 -7.44
N ARG A 41 -8.60 8.62 -8.33
CA ARG A 41 -9.48 9.78 -8.46
C ARG A 41 -10.29 9.99 -7.18
N TYR A 42 -10.43 11.24 -6.75
CA TYR A 42 -11.34 11.57 -5.65
C TYR A 42 -12.78 11.64 -6.13
N ALA A 43 -13.72 11.37 -5.23
CA ALA A 43 -15.14 11.50 -5.55
C ALA A 43 -15.45 12.94 -6.00
N GLY A 44 -15.96 13.09 -7.23
CA GLY A 44 -16.31 14.38 -7.82
C GLY A 44 -15.14 15.17 -8.41
N GLU A 45 -13.93 14.63 -8.44
CA GLU A 45 -12.79 15.28 -9.11
C GLU A 45 -12.87 15.10 -10.63
N GLU A 46 -12.71 16.18 -11.36
CA GLU A 46 -12.64 16.22 -12.82
C GLU A 46 -11.21 16.51 -13.30
N GLY A 47 -10.89 16.15 -14.55
CA GLY A 47 -9.57 16.39 -15.16
C GLY A 47 -8.53 15.32 -14.82
N ASP A 48 -7.26 15.61 -15.09
CA ASP A 48 -6.15 14.65 -14.91
C ASP A 48 -5.91 14.31 -13.44
N VAL A 49 -5.75 13.01 -13.13
CA VAL A 49 -5.44 12.56 -11.77
C VAL A 49 -3.92 12.61 -11.53
N PRO A 50 -3.41 13.49 -10.65
CA PRO A 50 -2.00 13.48 -10.32
C PRO A 50 -1.65 12.22 -9.55
N TRP A 51 -0.50 11.63 -9.87
CA TRP A 51 0.03 10.53 -9.09
C TRP A 51 1.01 11.03 -8.03
N THR A 52 0.67 10.81 -6.77
CA THR A 52 1.58 10.99 -5.62
C THR A 52 1.38 9.87 -4.61
N LEU A 53 2.44 9.56 -3.84
CA LEU A 53 2.33 8.58 -2.75
C LEU A 53 1.32 9.03 -1.70
N GLU A 54 1.29 10.32 -1.37
CA GLU A 54 0.32 10.89 -0.45
C GLU A 54 -1.12 10.65 -0.92
N ARG A 55 -1.38 10.86 -2.20
CA ARG A 55 -2.69 10.59 -2.79
C ARG A 55 -3.06 9.12 -2.70
N MET A 56 -2.12 8.23 -3.01
CA MET A 56 -2.31 6.79 -2.84
C MET A 56 -2.65 6.40 -1.39
N GLU A 57 -2.10 7.10 -0.39
CA GLU A 57 -2.49 6.92 1.00
C GLU A 57 -3.89 7.45 1.30
N GLN A 58 -4.22 8.63 0.79
CA GLN A 58 -5.50 9.31 1.00
C GLN A 58 -6.67 8.48 0.43
N VAL A 59 -6.50 7.86 -0.75
CA VAL A 59 -7.47 6.91 -1.33
C VAL A 59 -7.37 5.50 -0.76
N ARG A 60 -6.57 5.31 0.30
CA ARG A 60 -6.39 4.04 1.02
C ARG A 60 -5.88 2.91 0.14
N TYR A 61 -5.16 3.19 -0.94
CA TYR A 61 -4.47 2.17 -1.73
C TYR A 61 -3.13 1.76 -1.08
N LEU A 62 -2.35 2.76 -0.64
CA LEU A 62 -1.04 2.59 0.01
C LEU A 62 -1.16 2.68 1.53
N PHE A 63 -0.75 1.64 2.24
CA PHE A 63 -0.53 1.65 3.68
C PHE A 63 0.96 1.61 3.98
N ALA A 64 1.55 2.78 4.16
CA ALA A 64 2.96 2.94 4.53
C ALA A 64 3.08 3.43 5.98
N GLY A 65 3.65 2.62 6.87
CA GLY A 65 3.86 3.02 8.27
C GLY A 65 4.55 1.97 9.11
N THR A 66 4.46 2.12 10.42
CA THR A 66 4.81 1.08 11.39
C THR A 66 3.79 -0.05 11.33
N VAL A 67 4.12 -1.20 11.93
CA VAL A 67 3.19 -2.34 12.03
C VAL A 67 1.89 -1.93 12.71
N SER A 68 1.94 -1.12 13.78
CA SER A 68 0.74 -0.66 14.49
C SER A 68 -0.14 0.21 13.58
N GLU A 69 0.44 1.22 12.93
CA GLU A 69 -0.33 2.11 12.06
C GLU A 69 -0.97 1.36 10.87
N VAL A 70 -0.28 0.34 10.33
CA VAL A 70 -0.84 -0.51 9.27
C VAL A 70 -1.99 -1.37 9.79
N LYS A 71 -1.89 -1.91 11.01
CA LYS A 71 -3.01 -2.65 11.64
C LYS A 71 -4.23 -1.76 11.79
N ASP A 72 -4.06 -0.57 12.38
CA ASP A 72 -5.16 0.35 12.64
C ASP A 72 -5.92 0.69 11.34
N ARG A 73 -5.18 0.96 10.25
CA ARG A 73 -5.76 1.23 8.93
C ARG A 73 -6.47 0.03 8.32
N LEU A 74 -5.94 -1.19 8.51
CA LEU A 74 -6.60 -2.40 8.03
C LEU A 74 -7.86 -2.72 8.85
N HIS A 75 -7.87 -2.48 10.16
CA HIS A 75 -9.09 -2.59 10.97
C HIS A 75 -10.16 -1.61 10.50
N GLU A 76 -9.82 -0.33 10.31
CA GLU A 76 -10.75 0.66 9.77
C GLU A 76 -11.30 0.25 8.40
N LEU A 77 -10.44 -0.33 7.55
CA LEU A 77 -10.83 -0.84 6.24
C LEU A 77 -11.80 -2.03 6.33
N CYS A 78 -11.58 -2.94 7.27
CA CYS A 78 -12.48 -4.07 7.51
C CYS A 78 -13.84 -3.62 8.06
N GLU A 79 -13.86 -2.67 8.99
CA GLU A 79 -15.10 -2.11 9.54
C GLU A 79 -15.94 -1.39 8.48
N THR A 80 -15.28 -0.65 7.58
CA THR A 80 -15.98 0.15 6.55
C THR A 80 -16.35 -0.62 5.30
N GLY A 81 -15.57 -1.65 4.94
CA GLY A 81 -15.69 -2.35 3.66
C GLY A 81 -16.07 -3.84 3.75
N SER A 82 -16.00 -4.45 4.94
CA SER A 82 -16.23 -5.89 5.18
C SER A 82 -15.69 -6.81 4.07
N PRO A 83 -14.39 -6.72 3.72
CA PRO A 83 -13.86 -7.46 2.58
C PRO A 83 -13.73 -8.96 2.91
N GLU A 84 -14.22 -9.82 2.02
CA GLU A 84 -14.00 -11.28 2.10
C GLU A 84 -12.54 -11.67 1.79
N TYR A 85 -11.83 -10.83 1.02
CA TYR A 85 -10.44 -11.10 0.62
C TYR A 85 -9.56 -9.86 0.78
N LEU A 86 -8.36 -10.05 1.34
CA LEU A 86 -7.27 -9.08 1.31
C LEU A 86 -6.19 -9.53 0.32
N VAL A 87 -5.93 -8.73 -0.71
CA VAL A 87 -4.82 -8.92 -1.64
C VAL A 87 -3.76 -7.91 -1.30
N VAL A 88 -2.60 -8.39 -0.84
CA VAL A 88 -1.44 -7.54 -0.54
C VAL A 88 -0.51 -7.53 -1.74
N TRP A 89 -0.28 -6.35 -2.30
CA TRP A 89 0.69 -6.16 -3.36
C TRP A 89 2.06 -5.84 -2.76
N SER A 90 2.93 -6.83 -2.71
CA SER A 90 4.29 -6.72 -2.21
C SER A 90 5.30 -6.42 -3.33
N ASP A 91 6.40 -5.72 -3.00
CA ASP A 91 7.45 -5.23 -3.92
C ASP A 91 8.38 -6.32 -4.51
N GLN A 92 7.86 -7.49 -4.86
CA GLN A 92 8.63 -8.62 -5.36
C GLN A 92 9.42 -8.23 -6.62
N GLY A 93 10.74 -8.16 -6.50
CA GLY A 93 11.67 -7.85 -7.61
C GLY A 93 12.01 -6.37 -7.79
N ILE A 94 11.42 -5.44 -7.04
CA ILE A 94 11.71 -4.00 -7.14
C ILE A 94 12.58 -3.50 -5.97
N ARG A 95 12.46 -4.13 -4.79
CA ARG A 95 13.27 -3.80 -3.60
C ARG A 95 14.27 -4.91 -3.24
N PRO A 96 15.31 -4.62 -2.41
CA PRO A 96 16.23 -5.64 -1.92
C PRO A 96 15.52 -6.85 -1.29
N HIS A 97 15.93 -8.05 -1.68
CA HIS A 97 15.25 -9.29 -1.29
C HIS A 97 15.14 -9.50 0.22
N ASN A 98 16.14 -9.09 0.99
CA ASN A 98 16.13 -9.19 2.46
C ASN A 98 15.04 -8.30 3.08
N GLU A 99 14.84 -7.10 2.55
CA GLU A 99 13.77 -6.21 3.01
C GLU A 99 12.39 -6.76 2.66
N VAL A 100 12.20 -7.25 1.44
CA VAL A 100 10.93 -7.85 1.00
C VAL A 100 10.59 -9.07 1.87
N LYS A 101 11.56 -9.95 2.12
CA LYS A 101 11.37 -11.10 3.04
C LYS A 101 10.98 -10.65 4.44
N ARG A 102 11.60 -9.57 4.94
CA ARG A 102 11.27 -9.03 6.26
C ARG A 102 9.84 -8.48 6.30
N ASP A 103 9.41 -7.75 5.27
CA ASP A 103 8.04 -7.22 5.17
C ASP A 103 7.01 -8.36 5.08
N LEU A 104 7.29 -9.41 4.31
CA LEU A 104 6.44 -10.61 4.24
C LEU A 104 6.35 -11.34 5.59
N GLN A 105 7.46 -11.42 6.33
CA GLN A 105 7.45 -11.97 7.67
C GLN A 105 6.61 -11.11 8.63
N LEU A 106 6.74 -9.78 8.59
CA LEU A 106 5.90 -8.88 9.40
C LEU A 106 4.42 -9.03 9.03
N LEU A 107 4.10 -9.14 7.75
CA LEU A 107 2.74 -9.39 7.30
C LEU A 107 2.19 -10.71 7.87
N GLY A 108 2.91 -11.82 7.69
CA GLY A 108 2.49 -13.14 8.16
C GLY A 108 2.42 -13.28 9.68
N ASP A 109 3.43 -12.76 10.39
CA ASP A 109 3.55 -12.96 11.84
C ASP A 109 2.76 -11.91 12.66
N LYS A 110 2.53 -10.72 12.11
CA LYS A 110 1.96 -9.59 12.86
C LYS A 110 0.63 -9.11 12.32
N ILE A 111 0.39 -9.12 11.01
CA ILE A 111 -0.85 -8.60 10.42
C ILE A 111 -1.88 -9.71 10.28
N MET A 112 -1.57 -10.77 9.55
CA MET A 112 -2.52 -11.83 9.21
C MET A 112 -3.25 -12.47 10.41
N PRO A 113 -2.62 -12.68 11.59
CA PRO A 113 -3.31 -13.27 12.74
C PRO A 113 -4.48 -12.44 13.29
N GLU A 114 -4.57 -11.15 12.96
CA GLU A 114 -5.66 -10.26 13.40
C GLU A 114 -6.93 -10.40 12.54
N PHE A 115 -6.82 -11.02 11.35
CA PHE A 115 -7.92 -11.14 10.40
C PHE A 115 -8.33 -12.61 10.29
N PRO A 116 -9.55 -12.98 10.73
CA PRO A 116 -10.04 -14.35 10.56
C PRO A 116 -10.18 -14.66 9.07
N GLY A 117 -9.78 -15.88 8.70
CA GLY A 117 -10.09 -16.46 7.38
C GLY A 117 -11.49 -17.04 7.33
#